data_AF-A0A970ZWZ8-F1
#
_entry.id   AF-A0A970ZWZ8-F1
#
_cell.length_a   1.000
_cell.length_b   1.000
_cell.length_c   1.000
_cell.angle_alpha   90.00
_cell.angle_beta   90.00
_cell.angle_gamma   90.00
#
_symmetry.space_group_name_H-M   'P 1'
#
loop_
_entity.id
_entity.type
_entity.pdbx_description
1 polymer ?
#
loop_
_entity_poly.entity_id
_entity_poly.type
_entity_poly.pdbx_seq_one_letter_code
_entity_poly.pdbx_strand_id
1 'polypeptide(L)'
;IGGSEPLGASYLGSSIWSAIRARLGWLVLLLVTTALAGTIMSLYEEQLQEVIILAFFIPMLMDAGGNAGSQTIANVIRALAVGDITLGDALKVLARESRAGLVLGLVLGICAYVIALVWSPGLVALTVGLSVGAVITWANLLGAVLPLFAVRIGQDPALVSGPLLTTIIDVTGLLIYFTIARLVLGI
;
A
#
# COMPACT_ATOMS: atom_id res chain seq x y z
N ILE A 1 -2.26 -12.81 7.22
CA ILE A 1 -2.08 -13.13 8.65
C ILE A 1 -1.16 -12.05 9.18
N GLY A 2 -1.50 -11.31 10.22
CA GLY A 2 -0.69 -10.14 10.58
C GLY A 2 -1.32 -9.27 11.67
N GLY A 3 -0.57 -9.05 12.74
CA GLY A 3 -0.92 -8.08 13.78
C GLY A 3 -1.76 -8.58 14.95
N SER A 4 -1.91 -9.89 15.14
CA SER A 4 -2.56 -10.44 16.32
C SER A 4 -1.68 -11.48 16.98
N GLU A 5 -1.46 -11.35 18.28
CA GLU A 5 -0.77 -12.39 19.05
C GLU A 5 -1.60 -13.71 19.02
N PRO A 6 -0.94 -14.88 19.00
CA PRO A 6 -1.64 -16.15 19.07
C PRO A 6 -2.50 -16.24 20.34
N LEU A 7 -3.76 -16.63 20.19
CA LEU A 7 -4.64 -16.89 21.33
C LEU A 7 -4.19 -18.19 22.01
N GLY A 8 -4.05 -18.17 23.35
CA GLY A 8 -3.68 -19.35 24.14
C GLY A 8 -4.77 -20.44 24.23
N ALA A 9 -5.91 -20.24 23.57
CA ALA A 9 -7.04 -21.17 23.52
C ALA A 9 -7.66 -21.18 22.11
N SER A 10 -8.51 -22.17 21.82
CA SER A 10 -9.34 -22.19 20.59
C SER A 10 -10.10 -20.88 20.43
N TYR A 11 -10.31 -20.42 19.18
CA TYR A 11 -10.94 -19.12 18.88
C TYR A 11 -12.26 -18.91 19.65
N LEU A 12 -13.17 -19.88 19.59
CA LEU A 12 -14.46 -19.85 20.30
C LEU A 12 -14.33 -20.16 21.81
N GLY A 13 -13.21 -20.76 22.22
CA GLY A 13 -12.90 -21.03 23.62
C GLY A 13 -12.16 -19.88 24.32
N SER A 14 -11.68 -18.89 23.57
CA SER A 14 -11.02 -17.70 24.11
C SER A 14 -12.05 -16.68 24.57
N SER A 15 -11.77 -16.00 25.69
CA SER A 15 -12.67 -14.93 26.14
C SER A 15 -12.59 -13.73 25.19
N ILE A 16 -13.69 -12.99 25.05
CA ILE A 16 -13.73 -11.76 24.23
C ILE A 16 -12.59 -10.80 24.64
N TRP A 17 -12.33 -10.67 25.94
CA TRP A 17 -11.25 -9.83 26.45
C TRP A 17 -9.85 -10.28 26.04
N SER A 18 -9.61 -11.60 25.96
CA SER A 18 -8.34 -12.13 25.45
C SER A 18 -8.15 -11.80 23.96
N ALA A 19 -9.20 -11.94 23.17
CA ALA A 19 -9.19 -11.58 21.75
C ALA A 19 -8.99 -10.08 21.52
N ILE A 20 -9.58 -9.23 22.36
CA ILE A 20 -9.38 -7.78 22.31
C ILE A 20 -7.91 -7.44 22.59
N ARG A 21 -7.35 -7.92 23.71
CA ARG A 21 -5.96 -7.59 24.11
C ARG A 21 -4.94 -8.04 23.06
N ALA A 22 -5.15 -9.20 22.45
CA ALA A 22 -4.28 -9.75 21.42
C ALA A 22 -4.18 -8.87 20.16
N ARG A 23 -5.14 -7.97 19.94
CA ARG A 23 -5.20 -7.09 18.75
C ARG A 23 -5.11 -5.61 19.09
N LEU A 24 -5.52 -5.18 20.28
CA LEU A 24 -5.68 -3.78 20.65
C LEU A 24 -4.37 -3.00 20.50
N GLY A 25 -3.26 -3.52 21.01
CA GLY A 25 -1.96 -2.86 20.90
C GLY A 25 -1.56 -2.63 19.44
N TRP A 26 -1.79 -3.64 18.59
CA TRP A 26 -1.52 -3.53 17.16
C TRP A 26 -2.46 -2.54 16.45
N LEU A 27 -3.76 -2.58 16.74
CA LEU A 27 -4.73 -1.66 16.15
C LEU A 27 -4.46 -0.21 16.56
N VAL A 28 -4.04 0.04 17.80
CA VAL A 28 -3.64 1.37 18.26
C VAL A 28 -2.38 1.84 17.53
N LEU A 29 -1.38 0.96 17.36
CA LEU A 29 -0.19 1.29 16.58
C LEU A 29 -0.56 1.65 15.13
N LEU A 30 -1.41 0.85 14.48
CA LEU A 30 -1.90 1.14 13.12
C LEU A 30 -2.65 2.48 13.07
N LEU A 31 -3.52 2.76 14.06
CA LEU A 31 -4.25 4.03 14.11
C LEU A 31 -3.31 5.23 14.19
N VAL A 32 -2.31 5.18 15.07
CA VAL A 32 -1.31 6.26 15.22
C VAL A 32 -0.49 6.43 13.96
N THR A 33 -0.09 5.33 13.32
CA THR A 33 0.76 5.39 12.13
C THR A 33 -0.04 5.82 10.88
N THR A 34 -1.32 5.44 10.76
CA THR A 34 -2.22 5.98 9.71
C THR A 34 -2.47 7.48 9.89
N ALA A 35 -2.45 8.01 11.12
CA ALA A 35 -2.55 9.46 11.34
C ALA A 35 -1.41 10.26 10.68
N LEU A 36 -0.26 9.63 10.39
CA LEU A 36 0.85 10.26 9.65
C LEU A 36 0.45 10.64 8.22
N ALA A 37 -0.46 9.91 7.58
CA ALA A 37 -1.00 10.28 6.28
C ALA A 37 -1.75 11.63 6.36
N GLY A 38 -2.42 11.91 7.48
CA GLY A 38 -3.03 13.21 7.76
C GLY A 38 -2.00 14.33 7.87
N THR A 39 -0.80 14.06 8.41
CA THR A 39 0.30 15.02 8.39
C THR A 39 0.76 15.32 6.97
N ILE A 40 0.90 14.32 6.11
CA ILE A 40 1.21 14.56 4.69
C ILE A 40 0.14 15.42 4.03
N MET A 41 -1.15 15.13 4.27
CA MET A 41 -2.24 15.96 3.77
C MET A 41 -2.13 17.43 4.18
N SER A 42 -1.77 17.71 5.44
CA SER A 42 -1.56 19.09 5.90
C SER A 42 -0.38 19.79 5.24
N LEU A 43 0.67 19.04 4.85
CA LEU A 43 1.82 19.61 4.12
C LEU A 43 1.45 20.04 2.70
N TYR A 44 0.38 19.47 2.13
CA TYR A 44 -0.11 19.78 0.78
C TYR A 44 -1.46 20.50 0.80
N GLU A 45 -1.79 21.16 1.91
CA GLU A 45 -3.06 21.88 2.07
C GLU A 45 -3.24 22.98 1.02
N GLU A 46 -2.17 23.72 0.70
CA GLU A 46 -2.21 24.78 -0.33
C GLU A 46 -2.57 24.23 -1.71
N GLN A 47 -1.97 23.11 -2.12
CA GLN A 47 -2.29 22.44 -3.38
C GLN A 47 -3.73 21.94 -3.41
N LEU A 48 -4.23 21.44 -2.28
CA LEU A 48 -5.61 21.00 -2.14
C LEU A 48 -6.60 22.16 -2.20
N GLN A 49 -6.24 23.34 -1.68
CA GLN A 49 -7.08 24.53 -1.81
C GLN A 49 -7.16 25.01 -3.27
N GLU A 50 -6.08 24.88 -4.03
CA GLU A 50 -6.05 25.23 -5.44
C GLU A 50 -6.87 24.24 -6.29
N VAL A 51 -6.77 22.93 -6.01
CA VAL A 51 -7.47 21.87 -6.75
C VAL A 51 -8.13 20.88 -5.79
N ILE A 52 -9.24 21.30 -5.17
CA ILE A 52 -9.99 20.54 -4.15
C ILE A 52 -10.39 19.14 -4.62
N ILE A 53 -10.70 18.99 -5.91
CA ILE A 53 -11.16 17.72 -6.47
C ILE A 53 -10.08 16.62 -6.39
N LEU A 54 -8.79 16.96 -6.23
CA LEU A 54 -7.74 15.98 -6.00
C LEU A 54 -7.98 15.16 -4.73
N ALA A 55 -8.60 15.76 -3.70
CA ALA A 55 -8.91 15.05 -2.45
C ALA A 55 -9.87 13.88 -2.65
N PHE A 56 -10.78 13.97 -3.62
CA PHE A 56 -11.80 12.95 -3.86
C PHE A 56 -11.24 11.67 -4.48
N PHE A 57 -10.05 11.75 -5.09
CA PHE A 57 -9.37 10.59 -5.66
C PHE A 57 -8.43 9.87 -4.70
N ILE A 58 -8.16 10.46 -3.53
CA ILE A 58 -7.27 9.88 -2.52
C ILE A 58 -7.75 8.49 -2.07
N PRO A 59 -9.03 8.27 -1.71
CA PRO A 59 -9.49 6.94 -1.28
C PRO A 59 -9.23 5.86 -2.34
N MET A 60 -9.45 6.17 -3.61
CA MET A 60 -9.17 5.26 -4.73
C MET A 60 -7.69 4.96 -4.87
N LEU A 61 -6.84 5.98 -4.74
CA LEU A 61 -5.38 5.82 -4.81
C LEU A 61 -4.85 4.92 -3.69
N MET A 62 -5.30 5.16 -2.45
CA MET A 62 -4.87 4.40 -1.27
C MET A 62 -5.32 2.94 -1.39
N ASP A 63 -6.57 2.69 -1.76
CA ASP A 63 -7.11 1.35 -1.91
C ASP A 63 -6.42 0.58 -3.05
N ALA A 64 -6.21 1.21 -4.20
CA ALA A 64 -5.54 0.58 -5.33
C ALA A 64 -4.10 0.15 -4.99
N GLY A 65 -3.33 1.03 -4.34
CA GLY A 65 -1.97 0.73 -3.88
C GLY A 65 -1.96 -0.38 -2.82
N GLY A 66 -2.79 -0.25 -1.78
CA GLY A 66 -2.88 -1.21 -0.68
C GLY A 66 -3.25 -2.62 -1.14
N ASN A 67 -4.21 -2.74 -2.07
CA ASN A 67 -4.63 -4.01 -2.64
C ASN A 67 -3.53 -4.64 -3.50
N ALA A 68 -2.89 -3.86 -4.39
CA ALA A 68 -1.82 -4.37 -5.25
C ALA A 68 -0.60 -4.88 -4.45
N GLY A 69 -0.16 -4.09 -3.46
CA GLY A 69 0.95 -4.48 -2.60
C GLY A 69 0.60 -5.68 -1.71
N SER A 70 -0.61 -5.75 -1.17
CA SER A 70 -1.05 -6.88 -0.33
C SER A 70 -1.13 -8.20 -1.13
N GLN A 71 -1.56 -8.13 -2.39
CA GLN A 71 -1.51 -9.28 -3.30
C GLN A 71 -0.07 -9.74 -3.53
N THR A 72 0.84 -8.79 -3.75
CA THR A 72 2.27 -9.10 -3.93
C THR A 72 2.87 -9.76 -2.69
N ILE A 73 2.59 -9.23 -1.49
CA ILE A 73 2.99 -9.84 -0.22
C ILE A 73 2.51 -11.29 -0.13
N ALA A 74 1.23 -11.53 -0.39
CA ALA A 74 0.65 -12.87 -0.30
C ALA A 74 1.32 -13.87 -1.27
N ASN A 75 1.64 -13.42 -2.48
CA ASN A 75 2.32 -14.24 -3.49
C ASN A 75 3.76 -14.56 -3.07
N VAL A 76 4.52 -13.57 -2.59
CA VAL A 76 5.92 -13.76 -2.18
C VAL A 76 6.02 -14.61 -0.91
N ILE A 77 5.17 -14.37 0.10
CA ILE A 77 5.11 -15.21 1.31
C ILE A 77 4.79 -16.65 0.93
N ARG A 78 3.82 -16.88 0.04
CA ARG A 78 3.47 -18.23 -0.40
C ARG A 78 4.64 -18.92 -1.08
N ALA A 79 5.31 -18.23 -2.00
CA ALA A 79 6.45 -18.78 -2.73
C ALA A 79 7.63 -19.10 -1.78
N LEU A 80 7.88 -18.26 -0.77
CA LEU A 80 8.85 -18.55 0.29
C LEU A 80 8.44 -19.78 1.12
N ALA A 81 7.17 -19.87 1.51
CA ALA A 81 6.67 -20.94 2.38
C ALA A 81 6.71 -22.33 1.73
N VAL A 82 6.51 -22.42 0.41
CA VAL A 82 6.61 -23.69 -0.34
C VAL A 82 8.03 -23.99 -0.84
N GLY A 83 8.98 -23.08 -0.63
CA GLY A 83 10.36 -23.23 -1.08
C GLY A 83 10.61 -22.95 -2.57
N ASP A 84 9.63 -22.38 -3.28
CA ASP A 84 9.75 -22.01 -4.70
C ASP A 84 10.79 -20.90 -4.93
N ILE A 85 10.99 -20.04 -3.94
CA ILE A 85 12.01 -18.97 -3.95
C ILE A 85 12.78 -18.95 -2.64
N THR A 86 14.03 -18.49 -2.72
CA THR A 86 14.88 -18.28 -1.54
C THR A 86 15.37 -16.83 -1.47
N LEU A 87 16.03 -16.43 -0.37
CA LEU A 87 16.69 -15.12 -0.28
C LEU A 87 17.73 -14.90 -1.40
N GLY A 88 18.33 -15.97 -1.95
CA GLY A 88 19.26 -15.88 -3.08
C GLY A 88 18.59 -15.40 -4.37
N ASP A 89 17.27 -15.55 -4.48
CA ASP A 89 16.48 -15.11 -5.63
C ASP A 89 15.91 -13.70 -5.46
N ALA A 90 16.23 -12.99 -4.37
CA ALA A 90 15.65 -11.68 -4.05
C ALA A 90 15.68 -10.71 -5.23
N LEU A 91 16.82 -10.55 -5.91
CA LEU A 91 16.92 -9.66 -7.07
C LEU A 91 16.03 -10.09 -8.25
N LYS A 92 15.86 -11.40 -8.47
CA LYS A 92 14.97 -11.93 -9.52
C LYS A 92 13.50 -11.66 -9.17
N VAL A 93 13.14 -11.84 -7.90
CA VAL A 93 11.80 -11.56 -7.39
C VAL A 93 11.48 -10.07 -7.53
N LEU A 94 12.39 -9.20 -7.09
CA LEU A 94 12.22 -7.75 -7.23
C LEU A 94 12.08 -7.34 -8.69
N ALA A 95 12.93 -7.85 -9.59
CA ALA A 95 12.82 -7.55 -11.02
C ALA A 95 11.51 -8.05 -11.64
N ARG A 96 11.04 -9.24 -11.25
CA ARG A 96 9.75 -9.78 -11.69
C ARG A 96 8.59 -8.92 -11.21
N GLU A 97 8.54 -8.58 -9.92
CA GLU A 97 7.45 -7.82 -9.32
C GLU A 97 7.47 -6.35 -9.75
N SER A 98 8.63 -5.75 -10.01
CA SER A 98 8.71 -4.43 -10.64
C SER A 98 8.13 -4.42 -12.05
N ARG A 99 8.40 -5.44 -12.87
CA ARG A 99 7.83 -5.56 -14.22
C ARG A 99 6.31 -5.78 -14.17
N ALA A 100 5.86 -6.68 -13.29
CA ALA A 100 4.44 -6.90 -13.05
C ALA A 100 3.75 -5.61 -12.57
N GLY A 101 4.37 -4.90 -11.62
CA GLY A 101 3.90 -3.62 -11.09
C GLY A 101 3.80 -2.54 -12.16
N LEU A 102 4.76 -2.44 -13.08
CA LEU A 102 4.70 -1.51 -14.21
C LEU A 102 3.52 -1.81 -15.15
N VAL A 103 3.31 -3.08 -15.48
CA VAL A 103 2.19 -3.49 -16.37
C VAL A 103 0.85 -3.25 -15.69
N LEU A 104 0.71 -3.68 -14.42
CA LEU A 104 -0.49 -3.44 -13.62
C LEU A 104 -0.75 -1.96 -13.42
N GLY A 105 0.30 -1.18 -13.11
CA GLY A 105 0.23 0.26 -12.94
C GLY A 105 -0.21 0.97 -14.22
N LEU A 106 0.29 0.55 -15.39
CA LEU A 106 -0.16 1.11 -16.66
C LEU A 106 -1.65 0.81 -16.91
N VAL A 107 -2.07 -0.44 -16.75
CA VAL A 107 -3.47 -0.84 -17.00
C VAL A 107 -4.41 -0.15 -16.02
N LEU A 108 -4.12 -0.22 -14.72
CA LEU A 108 -4.98 0.35 -13.68
C LEU A 108 -4.90 1.88 -13.64
N GLY A 109 -3.77 2.48 -14.02
CA GLY A 109 -3.63 3.92 -14.22
C GLY A 109 -4.50 4.42 -15.38
N ILE A 110 -4.58 3.68 -16.50
CA ILE A 110 -5.51 4.00 -17.59
C ILE A 110 -6.97 3.89 -17.10
N CYS A 111 -7.30 2.84 -16.35
CA CYS A 111 -8.64 2.71 -15.77
C CYS A 111 -8.97 3.89 -14.83
N ALA A 112 -8.04 4.28 -13.96
CA ALA A 112 -8.20 5.41 -13.06
C ALA A 112 -8.35 6.74 -13.81
N TYR A 113 -7.58 6.95 -14.88
CA TYR A 113 -7.74 8.10 -15.79
C TYR A 113 -9.17 8.15 -16.35
N VAL A 114 -9.66 7.05 -16.91
CA VAL A 114 -11.01 6.96 -17.49
C VAL A 114 -12.09 7.23 -16.44
N ILE A 115 -11.95 6.67 -15.23
CA ILE A 115 -12.88 6.93 -14.12
C ILE A 115 -12.83 8.41 -13.73
N ALA A 116 -11.64 9.01 -13.65
CA ALA A 116 -11.47 10.40 -13.28
C ALA A 116 -12.05 11.39 -14.30
N LEU A 117 -12.10 11.04 -15.58
CA LEU A 117 -12.77 11.84 -16.62
C LEU A 117 -14.25 12.09 -16.33
N VAL A 118 -14.92 11.21 -15.57
CA VAL A 118 -16.33 11.40 -15.20
C VAL A 118 -16.51 12.58 -14.24
N TRP A 119 -15.51 12.86 -13.41
CA TRP A 119 -15.59 13.87 -12.35
C TRP A 119 -14.83 15.14 -12.69
N SER A 120 -13.65 15.02 -13.30
CA SER A 120 -12.77 16.14 -13.63
C SER A 120 -11.95 15.86 -14.90
N PRO A 121 -12.49 16.19 -16.09
CA PRO A 121 -11.76 16.07 -17.34
C PRO A 121 -10.48 16.92 -17.37
N GLY A 122 -9.53 16.52 -18.23
CA GLY A 122 -8.30 17.29 -18.46
C GLY A 122 -7.14 16.86 -17.58
N LEU A 123 -6.33 17.83 -17.13
CA LEU A 123 -5.08 17.54 -16.44
C LEU A 123 -5.28 16.85 -15.09
N VAL A 124 -6.39 17.09 -14.40
CA VAL A 124 -6.70 16.41 -13.13
C VAL A 124 -6.87 14.90 -13.36
N ALA A 125 -7.67 14.48 -14.33
CA ALA A 125 -7.81 13.07 -14.67
C ALA A 125 -6.46 12.44 -15.04
N LEU A 126 -5.63 13.15 -15.83
CA LEU A 126 -4.29 12.69 -16.19
C LEU A 126 -3.40 12.50 -14.95
N THR A 127 -3.39 13.48 -14.05
CA THR A 127 -2.70 13.42 -12.76
C THR A 127 -3.12 12.17 -11.97
N VAL A 128 -4.43 11.91 -11.86
CA VAL A 128 -4.96 10.73 -11.15
C VAL A 128 -4.47 9.44 -11.80
N GLY A 129 -4.59 9.31 -13.12
CA GLY A 129 -4.16 8.10 -13.83
C GLY A 129 -2.67 7.81 -13.69
N LEU A 130 -1.82 8.83 -13.89
CA LEU A 130 -0.38 8.71 -13.71
C LEU A 130 -0.01 8.33 -12.26
N SER A 131 -0.70 8.94 -11.30
CA SER A 131 -0.42 8.70 -9.88
C SER A 131 -0.84 7.31 -9.44
N VAL A 132 -2.03 6.84 -9.84
CA VAL A 132 -2.46 5.46 -9.55
C VAL A 132 -1.48 4.46 -10.14
N GLY A 133 -1.04 4.67 -11.39
CA GLY A 133 -0.04 3.80 -12.00
C GLY A 133 1.30 3.78 -11.27
N ALA A 134 1.79 4.96 -10.86
CA ALA A 134 3.03 5.08 -10.09
C ALA A 134 2.91 4.43 -8.70
N VAL A 135 1.81 4.66 -7.99
CA VAL A 135 1.56 4.09 -6.65
C VAL A 135 1.44 2.57 -6.72
N ILE A 136 0.78 2.00 -7.72
CA ILE A 136 0.68 0.54 -7.88
C ILE A 136 2.06 -0.06 -8.17
N THR A 137 2.84 0.56 -9.05
CA THR A 137 4.21 0.11 -9.34
C THR A 137 5.06 0.09 -8.07
N TRP A 138 4.96 1.16 -7.27
CA TRP A 138 5.66 1.29 -5.99
C TRP A 138 5.17 0.27 -4.95
N ALA A 139 3.86 0.08 -4.84
CA ALA A 139 3.23 -0.86 -3.92
C ALA A 139 3.66 -2.31 -4.20
N ASN A 140 3.74 -2.72 -5.46
CA ASN A 140 4.24 -4.04 -5.84
C ASN A 140 5.71 -4.23 -5.42
N LEU A 141 6.56 -3.23 -5.66
CA LEU A 141 7.95 -3.29 -5.23
C LEU A 141 8.06 -3.44 -3.71
N LEU A 142 7.34 -2.60 -2.94
CA LEU A 142 7.32 -2.71 -1.48
C LEU A 142 6.76 -4.05 -1.00
N GLY A 143 5.69 -4.55 -1.64
CA GLY A 143 5.08 -5.82 -1.32
C GLY A 143 6.02 -7.01 -1.54
N ALA A 144 6.97 -6.89 -2.47
CA ALA A 144 8.04 -7.88 -2.65
C ALA A 144 9.19 -7.72 -1.65
N VAL A 145 9.58 -6.48 -1.35
CA VAL A 145 10.69 -6.18 -0.43
C VAL A 145 10.37 -6.62 1.00
N LEU A 146 9.17 -6.35 1.52
CA LEU A 146 8.88 -6.55 2.95
C LEU A 146 9.01 -8.02 3.40
N PRO A 147 8.43 -9.04 2.72
CA PRO A 147 8.61 -10.43 3.11
C PRO A 147 10.06 -10.89 3.01
N LEU A 148 10.78 -10.49 1.95
CA LEU A 148 12.20 -10.84 1.77
C LEU A 148 13.06 -10.21 2.87
N PHE A 149 12.77 -8.97 3.24
CA PHE A 149 13.46 -8.28 4.33
C PHE A 149 13.21 -8.97 5.68
N ALA A 150 11.97 -9.37 5.97
CA ALA A 150 11.64 -10.12 7.19
C ALA A 150 12.45 -11.41 7.32
N VAL A 151 12.50 -12.23 6.26
CA VAL A 151 13.33 -13.45 6.25
C VAL A 151 14.81 -13.11 6.44
N ARG A 152 15.29 -12.02 5.83
CA ARG A 152 16.70 -11.59 5.92
C ARG A 152 17.15 -11.24 7.33
N ILE A 153 16.24 -10.75 8.18
CA ILE A 153 16.48 -10.43 9.59
C ILE A 153 16.05 -11.57 10.54
N GLY A 154 15.69 -12.74 10.00
CA GLY A 154 15.30 -13.92 10.79
C GLY A 154 13.89 -13.86 11.37
N GLN A 155 13.02 -12.97 10.86
CA GLN A 155 11.62 -12.86 11.25
C GLN A 155 10.74 -13.70 10.31
N ASP A 156 9.62 -14.20 10.83
CA ASP A 156 8.64 -14.91 10.03
C ASP A 156 7.97 -13.93 9.03
N PRO A 157 8.10 -14.15 7.71
CA PRO A 157 7.50 -13.27 6.70
C PRO A 157 5.97 -13.26 6.78
N ALA A 158 5.32 -14.27 7.36
CA ALA A 158 3.89 -14.28 7.61
C ALA A 158 3.46 -13.28 8.70
N LEU A 159 4.40 -12.75 9.48
CA LEU A 159 4.14 -11.66 10.43
C LEU A 159 4.18 -10.28 9.77
N VAL A 160 4.71 -10.18 8.54
CA VAL A 160 4.62 -8.95 7.73
C VAL A 160 3.16 -8.73 7.39
N SER A 161 2.53 -7.82 8.13
CA SER A 161 1.11 -7.57 8.01
C SER A 161 0.80 -6.68 6.80
N GLY A 162 -0.26 -7.04 6.06
CA GLY A 162 -0.86 -6.15 5.06
C GLY A 162 -1.13 -4.74 5.58
N PRO A 163 -1.65 -4.57 6.83
CA PRO A 163 -1.84 -3.26 7.43
C PRO A 163 -0.58 -2.38 7.55
N LEU A 164 0.59 -2.95 7.84
CA LEU A 164 1.83 -2.16 7.91
C LEU A 164 2.24 -1.66 6.52
N LEU A 165 2.09 -2.52 5.50
CA LEU A 165 2.32 -2.13 4.11
C LEU A 165 1.38 -0.99 3.71
N THR A 166 0.08 -1.09 4.00
CA THR A 166 -0.89 -0.06 3.62
C THR A 166 -0.53 1.28 4.25
N THR A 167 -0.10 1.33 5.51
CA THR A 167 0.37 2.58 6.13
C THR A 167 1.57 3.19 5.41
N ILE A 168 2.55 2.38 4.98
CA ILE A 168 3.70 2.87 4.22
C ILE A 168 3.24 3.40 2.86
N ILE A 169 2.34 2.68 2.19
CA ILE A 169 1.73 3.10 0.92
C ILE A 169 0.90 4.38 1.10
N ASP A 170 0.22 4.57 2.23
CA ASP A 170 -0.59 5.78 2.44
C ASP A 170 0.29 7.02 2.45
N VAL A 171 1.39 6.97 3.23
CA VAL A 171 2.35 8.07 3.32
C VAL A 171 3.08 8.28 1.98
N THR A 172 3.66 7.22 1.43
CA THR A 172 4.48 7.33 0.20
C THR A 172 3.62 7.58 -1.04
N GLY A 173 2.41 7.06 -1.07
CA GLY A 173 1.44 7.23 -2.15
C GLY A 173 0.91 8.66 -2.23
N LEU A 174 0.61 9.30 -1.09
CA LEU A 174 0.29 10.72 -1.06
C LEU A 174 1.46 11.58 -1.53
N LEU A 175 2.69 11.26 -1.12
CA LEU A 175 3.88 11.97 -1.60
C LEU A 175 4.03 11.85 -3.13
N ILE A 176 3.86 10.65 -3.69
CA ILE A 176 3.87 10.41 -5.15
C ILE A 176 2.76 11.23 -5.83
N TYR A 177 1.54 11.15 -5.29
CA TYR A 177 0.36 11.83 -5.85
C TYR A 177 0.54 13.33 -5.94
N PHE A 178 0.88 13.97 -4.83
CA PHE A 178 1.06 15.42 -4.80
C PHE A 178 2.28 15.88 -5.57
N THR A 179 3.35 15.07 -5.62
CA THR A 179 4.49 15.37 -6.50
C THR A 179 4.07 15.37 -7.97
N ILE A 180 3.28 14.38 -8.40
CA ILE A 180 2.77 14.32 -9.79
C ILE A 180 1.79 15.47 -10.04
N ALA A 181 0.90 15.77 -9.09
CA ALA A 181 -0.03 16.89 -9.19
C ALA A 181 0.72 18.21 -9.40
N ARG A 182 1.78 18.45 -8.63
CA ARG A 182 2.65 19.62 -8.79
C ARG A 182 3.30 19.71 -10.17
N LEU A 183 3.82 18.59 -10.67
CA LEU A 183 4.48 18.54 -11.98
C LEU A 183 3.51 18.72 -13.15
N VAL A 184 2.29 18.19 -13.04
CA VAL A 184 1.30 18.19 -14.13
C VAL A 184 0.41 19.43 -14.11
N LEU A 185 0.00 19.88 -12.93
CA LEU A 185 -0.92 21.02 -12.76
C LEU A 185 -0.20 22.33 -12.48
N GLY A 186 1.07 22.29 -12.07
CA GLY A 186 1.85 23.50 -11.76
C GLY A 186 1.56 24.12 -10.39
N ILE A 187 1.03 23.33 -9.46
CA ILE A 187 0.57 23.72 -8.11
C ILE A 187 1.56 23.33 -7.00
#